data_AF-A0AAW8JKD5-F1
#
_entry.id   AF-A0AAW8JKD5-F1
#
_cell.length_a   1.000
_cell.length_b   1.000
_cell.length_c   1.000
_cell.angle_alpha   90.00
_cell.angle_beta   90.00
_cell.angle_gamma   90.00
#
_symmetry.space_group_name_H-M   'P 1'
#
loop_
_entity.id
_entity.type
_entity.pdbx_description
1 polymer ?
#
loop_
_entity_poly.entity_id
_entity_poly.type
_entity_poly.pdbx_seq_one_letter_code
_entity_poly.pdbx_strand_id
1 'polypeptide(L)'
;MREIYKIIAFLTLCLLLGRGAVVHAAPQTFNVFSKCTDENEFECKIYSDLNGKKSVVLNYAKSPMIKKINPELFYMKSSCGSPCQIHLFIAPNKEDGTQELIAFDPKSNCLIESDSEKKQIIARKLFSKQKKVIANLKAKEFSVLPSGVSVYRFFKDESKFDDHSNFTLILDDFDRPLVTKKITQPCRI
;
A
#
# COMPACT_ATOMS: atom_id res chain seq x y z
N MET A 1 43.17 3.67 57.74
CA MET A 1 43.32 4.18 56.36
C MET A 1 43.36 3.10 55.27
N ARG A 2 43.91 1.90 55.50
CA ARG A 2 44.06 0.85 54.45
C ARG A 2 42.76 0.19 53.95
N GLU A 3 41.71 0.13 54.77
CA GLU A 3 40.42 -0.51 54.43
C GLU A 3 39.49 0.41 53.60
N ILE A 4 39.64 1.74 53.72
CA ILE A 4 38.81 2.71 52.97
C ILE A 4 39.17 2.71 51.47
N TYR A 5 40.46 2.52 51.13
CA TYR A 5 40.91 2.45 49.73
C TYR A 5 40.39 1.21 48.99
N LYS A 6 40.16 0.09 49.69
CA LYS A 6 39.59 -1.13 49.08
C LYS A 6 38.13 -0.93 48.69
N ILE A 7 37.35 -0.23 49.52
CA ILE A 7 35.94 0.07 49.27
C ILE A 7 35.80 1.06 48.12
N ILE A 8 36.65 2.09 48.07
CA ILE A 8 36.65 3.09 46.97
C ILE A 8 37.06 2.45 45.64
N ALA A 9 38.04 1.53 45.63
CA ALA A 9 38.46 0.80 44.43
C ALA A 9 37.37 -0.16 43.90
N PHE A 10 36.59 -0.77 44.79
CA PHE A 10 35.49 -1.66 44.40
C PHE A 10 34.29 -0.89 43.82
N LEU A 11 33.96 0.28 44.40
CA LEU A 11 32.89 1.14 43.91
C LEU A 11 33.21 1.81 42.55
N THR A 12 34.47 2.13 42.28
CA THR A 12 34.89 2.65 40.97
C THR A 12 34.86 1.57 39.87
N LEU A 13 35.14 0.31 40.20
CA LEU A 13 35.06 -0.80 39.24
C LEU A 13 33.61 -1.14 38.83
N CYS A 14 32.65 -1.02 39.75
CA CYS A 14 31.23 -1.23 39.45
C CYS A 14 30.62 -0.09 38.60
N LEU A 15 31.06 1.16 38.77
CA LEU A 15 30.60 2.30 37.96
C LEU A 15 31.13 2.28 36.52
N LEU A 16 32.26 1.62 36.26
CA LEU A 16 32.81 1.43 34.92
C LEU A 16 32.16 0.26 34.16
N LEU A 17 31.66 -0.76 34.86
CA LEU A 17 30.97 -1.90 34.26
C LEU A 17 29.45 -1.69 34.08
N GLY A 18 28.88 -0.66 34.72
CA GLY A 18 27.46 -0.31 34.62
C GLY A 18 27.06 0.51 33.39
N ARG A 19 28.00 0.84 32.49
CA ARG A 19 27.67 1.40 31.17
C ARG A 19 27.23 0.25 30.26
N GLY A 20 26.02 -0.24 30.50
CA GLY A 20 25.34 -1.16 29.59
C GLY A 20 25.47 -0.62 28.18
N ALA A 21 26.12 -1.40 27.30
CA ALA A 21 26.16 -1.07 25.89
C ALA A 21 24.71 -0.93 25.44
N VAL A 22 24.31 0.28 25.05
CA VAL A 22 23.03 0.49 24.40
C VAL A 22 23.15 -0.20 23.06
N VAL A 23 22.78 -1.49 23.01
CA VAL A 23 22.67 -2.26 21.78
C VAL A 23 21.53 -1.62 21.00
N HIS A 24 21.87 -0.67 20.15
CA HIS A 24 20.95 -0.17 19.15
C HIS A 24 20.72 -1.33 18.20
N ALA A 25 19.52 -1.92 18.23
CA ALA A 25 19.11 -2.85 17.20
C ALA A 25 19.35 -2.17 15.84
N ALA A 26 20.05 -2.86 14.94
CA ALA A 26 20.28 -2.33 13.60
C ALA A 26 18.93 -1.93 12.98
N PRO A 27 18.83 -0.76 12.33
CA PRO A 27 17.58 -0.32 11.74
C PRO A 27 17.07 -1.39 10.78
N GLN A 28 15.79 -1.76 10.93
CA GLN A 28 15.16 -2.78 10.10
C GLN A 28 15.26 -2.37 8.63
N THR A 29 15.81 -3.25 7.80
CA THR A 29 15.89 -3.03 6.35
C THR A 29 14.74 -3.77 5.68
N PHE A 30 13.96 -3.05 4.87
CA PHE A 30 12.87 -3.60 4.09
C PHE A 30 12.94 -3.08 2.65
N ASN A 31 13.02 -4.01 1.70
CA ASN A 31 13.06 -3.72 0.27
C ASN A 31 12.17 -4.70 -0.51
N VAL A 32 11.70 -4.24 -1.66
CA VAL A 32 10.95 -5.05 -2.63
C VAL A 32 11.57 -4.88 -4.00
N PHE A 33 11.80 -5.98 -4.71
CA PHE A 33 12.40 -5.99 -6.04
C PHE A 33 11.87 -7.13 -6.91
N SER A 34 12.01 -7.00 -8.23
CA SER A 34 11.67 -8.02 -9.21
C SER A 34 12.92 -8.76 -9.71
N LYS A 35 12.73 -10.01 -10.16
CA LYS A 35 13.66 -10.72 -11.04
C LYS A 35 12.88 -11.34 -12.19
N CYS A 36 13.24 -11.01 -13.41
CA CYS A 36 12.55 -11.49 -14.62
C CYS A 36 13.38 -12.57 -15.33
N THR A 37 12.70 -13.52 -15.97
CA THR A 37 13.34 -14.58 -16.76
C THR A 37 13.51 -14.21 -18.24
N ASP A 38 12.83 -13.14 -18.68
CA ASP A 38 12.89 -12.62 -20.05
C ASP A 38 13.18 -11.12 -20.10
N GLU A 39 13.71 -10.65 -21.23
CA GLU A 39 14.06 -9.24 -21.45
C GLU A 39 12.84 -8.31 -21.58
N ASN A 40 11.68 -8.85 -21.94
CA ASN A 40 10.43 -8.09 -22.05
C ASN A 40 9.68 -7.98 -20.71
N GLU A 41 10.27 -8.53 -19.65
CA GLU A 41 9.70 -8.56 -18.29
C GLU A 41 8.31 -9.22 -18.23
N PHE A 42 8.01 -10.16 -19.11
CA PHE A 42 6.71 -10.86 -19.10
C PHE A 42 6.57 -11.88 -17.99
N GLU A 43 7.69 -12.38 -17.47
CA GLU A 43 7.74 -13.41 -16.45
C GLU A 43 8.67 -12.97 -15.31
N CYS A 44 8.14 -12.20 -14.38
CA CYS A 44 8.88 -11.72 -13.22
C CYS A 44 8.39 -12.33 -11.90
N LYS A 45 9.34 -12.68 -11.04
CA LYS A 45 9.09 -12.96 -9.62
C LYS A 45 9.31 -11.70 -8.80
N ILE A 46 8.43 -11.45 -7.85
CA ILE A 46 8.54 -10.34 -6.89
C ILE A 46 9.03 -10.89 -5.56
N TYR A 47 10.04 -10.25 -5.00
CA TYR A 47 10.64 -10.62 -3.72
C TYR A 47 10.50 -9.48 -2.71
N SER A 48 10.24 -9.84 -1.47
CA SER A 48 10.46 -8.98 -0.31
C SER A 48 11.76 -9.40 0.38
N ASP A 49 12.56 -8.43 0.80
CA ASP A 49 13.75 -8.64 1.62
C ASP A 49 13.57 -7.91 2.94
N LEU A 50 13.52 -8.68 4.04
CA LEU A 50 13.41 -8.18 5.39
C LEU A 50 14.65 -8.59 6.17
N ASN A 51 15.53 -7.64 6.47
CA ASN A 51 16.80 -7.87 7.18
C ASN A 51 17.67 -8.97 6.52
N GLY A 52 17.74 -9.01 5.18
CA GLY A 52 18.47 -10.01 4.41
C GLY A 52 17.70 -11.31 4.17
N LYS A 53 16.55 -11.51 4.83
CA LYS A 53 15.69 -12.67 4.61
C LYS A 53 14.75 -12.39 3.44
N LYS A 54 15.01 -13.08 2.34
CA LYS A 54 14.22 -12.99 1.10
C LYS A 54 13.03 -13.94 1.13
N SER A 55 11.87 -13.45 0.75
CA SER A 55 10.64 -14.22 0.54
C SER A 55 10.05 -13.88 -0.82
N VAL A 56 9.42 -14.86 -1.46
CA VAL A 56 8.66 -14.63 -2.70
C VAL A 56 7.30 -14.07 -2.33
N VAL A 57 6.98 -12.90 -2.88
CA VAL A 57 5.68 -12.21 -2.76
C VAL A 57 4.75 -12.68 -3.88
N LEU A 58 5.25 -12.70 -5.11
CA LEU A 58 4.46 -13.09 -6.28
C LEU A 58 5.35 -13.90 -7.24
N ASN A 59 4.84 -15.06 -7.67
CA ASN A 59 5.58 -15.95 -8.57
C ASN A 59 5.55 -15.51 -10.03
N TYR A 60 4.55 -14.72 -10.41
CA TYR A 60 4.34 -14.28 -11.78
C TYR A 60 3.77 -12.87 -11.81
N ALA A 61 4.54 -11.95 -12.37
CA ALA A 61 4.16 -10.57 -12.65
C ALA A 61 4.61 -10.22 -14.07
N LYS A 62 3.75 -9.55 -14.82
CA LYS A 62 4.01 -9.08 -16.19
C LYS A 62 4.27 -7.59 -16.17
N SER A 63 5.50 -7.21 -16.52
CA SER A 63 6.04 -5.85 -16.56
C SER A 63 5.78 -5.09 -15.25
N PRO A 64 6.29 -5.59 -14.10
CA PRO A 64 5.98 -5.02 -12.80
C PRO A 64 6.66 -3.66 -12.59
N MET A 65 5.88 -2.65 -12.20
CA MET A 65 6.37 -1.39 -11.68
C MET A 65 6.32 -1.41 -10.15
N ILE A 66 7.47 -1.25 -9.49
CA ILE A 66 7.58 -1.22 -8.03
C ILE A 66 7.95 0.19 -7.57
N LYS A 67 7.15 0.76 -6.68
CA LYS A 67 7.35 2.10 -6.10
C LYS A 67 7.42 2.00 -4.59
N LYS A 68 8.48 2.54 -3.99
CA LYS A 68 8.53 2.75 -2.53
C LYS A 68 7.60 3.89 -2.15
N ILE A 69 6.65 3.65 -1.26
CA ILE A 69 5.73 4.67 -0.73
C ILE A 69 6.34 5.31 0.51
N ASN A 70 6.85 4.50 1.43
CA ASN A 70 7.58 4.91 2.63
C ASN A 70 8.54 3.77 3.06
N PRO A 71 9.31 3.89 4.16
CA PRO A 71 10.24 2.83 4.59
C PRO A 71 9.61 1.45 4.81
N GLU A 72 8.32 1.37 5.11
CA GLU A 72 7.60 0.14 5.48
C GLU A 72 6.56 -0.30 4.45
N LEU A 73 6.42 0.43 3.34
CA LEU A 73 5.37 0.17 2.35
C LEU A 73 5.88 0.36 0.92
N PHE A 74 5.70 -0.67 0.11
CA PHE A 74 5.88 -0.65 -1.33
C PHE A 74 4.54 -0.85 -2.02
N TYR A 75 4.39 -0.19 -3.16
CA TYR A 75 3.30 -0.39 -4.10
C TYR A 75 3.86 -1.03 -5.37
N MET A 76 3.22 -2.10 -5.82
CA MET A 76 3.54 -2.79 -7.06
C MET A 76 2.32 -2.79 -7.97
N LYS A 77 2.55 -2.49 -9.25
CA LYS A 77 1.58 -2.58 -10.32
C LYS A 77 2.09 -3.58 -11.36
N SER A 78 1.25 -4.52 -11.76
CA SER A 78 1.56 -5.48 -12.83
C SER A 78 0.39 -5.56 -13.81
N SER A 79 0.67 -5.86 -15.08
CA SER A 79 -0.37 -6.23 -16.04
C SER A 79 -0.86 -7.65 -15.78
N CYS A 80 -2.14 -7.93 -16.05
CA CYS A 80 -2.69 -9.28 -16.18
C CYS A 80 -3.47 -9.46 -17.50
N GLY A 81 -3.25 -8.58 -18.48
CA GLY A 81 -3.97 -8.53 -19.76
C GLY A 81 -4.67 -7.20 -19.96
N SER A 82 -5.30 -6.98 -21.13
CA SER A 82 -6.12 -5.78 -21.34
C SER A 82 -7.57 -6.09 -20.94
N PRO A 83 -8.19 -5.39 -19.98
CA PRO A 83 -7.68 -4.22 -19.23
C PRO A 83 -7.24 -4.54 -17.79
N CYS A 84 -6.97 -5.81 -17.49
CA CYS A 84 -6.66 -6.29 -16.15
C CYS A 84 -5.32 -5.71 -15.62
N GLN A 85 -5.35 -5.13 -14.43
CA GLN A 85 -4.16 -4.71 -13.68
C GLN A 85 -4.20 -5.32 -12.29
N ILE A 86 -3.04 -5.72 -11.78
CA ILE A 86 -2.86 -6.16 -10.40
C ILE A 86 -2.19 -5.01 -9.65
N HIS A 87 -2.81 -4.60 -8.55
CA HIS A 87 -2.25 -3.64 -7.60
C HIS A 87 -1.96 -4.38 -6.31
N LEU A 88 -0.71 -4.35 -5.86
CA LEU A 88 -0.26 -5.02 -4.64
C LEU A 88 0.48 -4.04 -3.75
N PHE A 89 0.13 -4.05 -2.47
CA PHE A 89 0.75 -3.27 -1.41
C PHE A 89 1.48 -4.24 -0.49
N ILE A 90 2.77 -4.01 -0.32
CA ILE A 90 3.69 -4.96 0.30
C ILE A 90 4.35 -4.27 1.49
N ALA A 91 4.16 -4.83 2.68
CA ALA A 91 4.73 -4.38 3.93
C ALA A 91 5.41 -5.56 4.65
N PRO A 92 6.19 -5.33 5.73
CA PRO A 92 6.81 -6.43 6.47
C PRO A 92 5.79 -7.47 6.91
N ASN A 93 5.96 -8.70 6.40
CA ASN A 93 5.13 -9.88 6.72
C ASN A 93 3.63 -9.77 6.37
N LYS A 94 3.23 -8.82 5.51
CA LYS A 94 1.83 -8.70 5.08
C LYS A 94 1.70 -8.06 3.70
N GLU A 95 0.64 -8.46 3.02
CA GLU A 95 0.32 -8.04 1.66
C GLU A 95 -1.17 -7.74 1.57
N ASP A 96 -1.52 -6.82 0.68
CA ASP A 96 -2.90 -6.47 0.38
C ASP A 96 -2.99 -6.02 -1.07
N GLY A 97 -4.04 -6.41 -1.79
CA GLY A 97 -4.13 -6.14 -3.22
C GLY A 97 -5.55 -5.99 -3.72
N THR A 98 -5.66 -5.46 -4.92
CA THR A 98 -6.92 -5.32 -5.66
C THR A 98 -6.63 -5.28 -7.16
N GLN A 99 -7.62 -5.68 -7.97
CA GLN A 99 -7.56 -5.54 -9.43
C GLN A 99 -8.38 -4.36 -9.95
N GLU A 100 -9.09 -3.67 -9.05
CA GLU A 100 -10.04 -2.62 -9.40
C GLU A 100 -9.72 -1.30 -8.67
N LEU A 101 -8.43 -1.00 -8.52
CA LEU A 101 -7.97 0.21 -7.83
C LEU A 101 -8.39 1.46 -8.61
N ILE A 102 -9.04 2.38 -7.91
CA ILE A 102 -9.36 3.72 -8.42
C ILE A 102 -8.34 4.73 -7.87
N ALA A 103 -8.11 4.72 -6.56
CA ALA A 103 -7.18 5.65 -5.92
C ALA A 103 -6.61 5.09 -4.61
N PHE A 104 -5.43 5.56 -4.24
CA PHE A 104 -4.78 5.27 -2.98
C PHE A 104 -4.28 6.56 -2.33
N ASP A 105 -4.65 6.79 -1.07
CA ASP A 105 -4.08 7.85 -0.25
C ASP A 105 -3.06 7.28 0.75
N PRO A 106 -1.76 7.55 0.57
CA PRO A 106 -0.74 7.10 1.51
C PRO A 106 -0.79 7.81 2.87
N LYS A 107 -1.43 8.99 2.99
CA LYS A 107 -1.53 9.72 4.27
C LYS A 107 -2.46 8.98 5.24
N SER A 108 -3.60 8.51 4.73
CA SER A 108 -4.61 7.79 5.52
C SER A 108 -4.61 6.27 5.32
N ASN A 109 -3.72 5.77 4.45
CA ASN A 109 -3.72 4.40 3.94
C ASN A 109 -5.10 3.99 3.37
N CYS A 110 -5.82 4.93 2.75
CA CYS A 110 -7.15 4.70 2.24
C CYS A 110 -7.10 4.21 0.80
N LEU A 111 -7.80 3.11 0.52
CA LEU A 111 -8.01 2.58 -0.81
C LEU A 111 -9.43 2.88 -1.26
N ILE A 112 -9.55 3.37 -2.49
CA ILE A 112 -10.80 3.40 -3.24
C ILE A 112 -10.69 2.39 -4.36
N GLU A 113 -11.65 1.48 -4.42
CA GLU A 113 -11.71 0.43 -5.44
C GLU A 113 -13.16 0.28 -5.90
N SER A 114 -13.36 -0.24 -7.11
CA SER A 114 -14.70 -0.71 -7.51
C SER A 114 -14.93 -2.15 -7.04
N ASP A 115 -16.21 -2.49 -6.92
CA ASP A 115 -16.73 -3.84 -6.92
C ASP A 115 -17.64 -3.92 -8.16
N SER A 116 -17.05 -4.25 -9.31
CA SER A 116 -17.76 -4.32 -10.61
C SER A 116 -18.94 -5.30 -10.57
N GLU A 117 -18.81 -6.40 -9.84
CA GLU A 117 -19.85 -7.42 -9.70
C GLU A 117 -21.08 -6.86 -8.99
N LYS A 118 -20.87 -6.17 -7.87
CA LYS A 118 -21.97 -5.55 -7.09
C LYS A 118 -22.39 -4.19 -7.62
N LYS A 119 -21.65 -3.64 -8.58
CA LYS A 119 -21.83 -2.29 -9.12
C LYS A 119 -21.74 -1.25 -8.00
N GLN A 120 -20.64 -1.28 -7.26
CA GLN A 120 -20.38 -0.38 -6.13
C GLN A 120 -18.97 0.23 -6.21
N ILE A 121 -18.80 1.41 -5.63
CA ILE A 121 -17.49 1.94 -5.26
C ILE A 121 -17.34 1.81 -3.76
N ILE A 122 -16.24 1.23 -3.31
CA ILE A 122 -15.97 0.97 -1.91
C ILE A 122 -14.69 1.67 -1.46
N ALA A 123 -14.67 2.03 -0.18
CA ALA A 123 -13.51 2.56 0.51
C ALA A 123 -13.11 1.62 1.64
N ARG A 124 -11.81 1.41 1.83
CA ARG A 124 -11.25 0.65 2.97
C ARG A 124 -9.85 1.08 3.31
N LYS A 125 -9.45 0.88 4.57
CA LYS A 125 -8.04 1.03 4.95
C LYS A 125 -7.22 -0.15 4.42
N LEU A 126 -5.99 0.13 4.03
CA LEU A 126 -5.01 -0.89 3.70
C LEU A 126 -4.82 -1.86 4.87
N PHE A 127 -4.72 -3.14 4.57
CA PHE A 127 -4.66 -4.27 5.52
C PHE A 127 -5.92 -4.43 6.40
N SER A 128 -7.02 -3.77 6.05
CA SER A 128 -8.32 -3.95 6.72
C SER A 128 -9.32 -4.67 5.83
N LYS A 129 -10.11 -5.55 6.45
CA LYS A 129 -11.28 -6.20 5.82
C LYS A 129 -12.54 -5.33 5.87
N GLN A 130 -12.53 -4.26 6.68
CA GLN A 130 -13.68 -3.37 6.84
C GLN A 130 -13.83 -2.49 5.60
N LYS A 131 -15.00 -2.58 4.96
CA LYS A 131 -15.32 -1.87 3.71
C LYS A 131 -16.53 -0.95 3.94
N LYS A 132 -16.52 0.21 3.30
CA LYS A 132 -17.63 1.16 3.28
C LYS A 132 -18.03 1.43 1.83
N VAL A 133 -19.31 1.24 1.50
CA VAL A 133 -19.84 1.65 0.19
C VAL A 133 -19.94 3.17 0.15
N ILE A 134 -19.32 3.79 -0.85
CA ILE A 134 -19.31 5.26 -1.03
C ILE A 134 -20.09 5.72 -2.27
N ALA A 135 -20.34 4.81 -3.22
CA ALA A 135 -21.27 5.03 -4.33
C ALA A 135 -21.95 3.72 -4.75
N ASN A 136 -23.23 3.82 -5.12
CA ASN A 136 -24.00 2.76 -5.73
C ASN A 136 -24.11 3.04 -7.24
N LEU A 137 -23.42 2.26 -8.05
CA LEU A 137 -23.36 2.46 -9.51
C LEU A 137 -24.65 2.03 -10.23
N LYS A 138 -25.65 1.53 -9.49
CA LYS A 138 -27.01 1.31 -10.01
C LYS A 138 -27.90 2.56 -9.93
N ALA A 139 -27.43 3.63 -9.28
CA ALA A 139 -28.18 4.88 -9.21
C ALA A 139 -28.27 5.54 -10.59
N LYS A 140 -29.34 6.31 -10.83
CA LYS A 140 -29.64 6.94 -12.13
C LYS A 140 -28.50 7.81 -12.66
N GLU A 141 -27.77 8.50 -11.78
CA GLU A 141 -26.61 9.32 -12.15
C GLU A 141 -25.48 8.53 -12.83
N PHE A 142 -25.40 7.21 -12.62
CA PHE A 142 -24.41 6.32 -13.23
C PHE A 142 -24.98 5.49 -14.39
N SER A 143 -26.18 5.81 -14.90
CA SER A 143 -26.84 5.01 -15.96
C SER A 143 -26.07 4.96 -17.28
N VAL A 144 -25.12 5.88 -17.47
CA VAL A 144 -24.24 5.96 -18.63
C VAL A 144 -23.10 4.94 -18.60
N LEU A 145 -22.83 4.32 -17.43
CA LEU A 145 -21.79 3.30 -17.33
C LEU A 145 -22.15 2.08 -18.17
N PRO A 146 -21.24 1.59 -19.03
CA PRO A 146 -21.51 0.40 -19.81
C PRO A 146 -21.71 -0.82 -18.91
N SER A 147 -22.56 -1.74 -19.37
CA SER A 147 -22.68 -3.06 -18.78
C SER A 147 -21.39 -3.84 -19.05
N GLY A 148 -20.55 -4.00 -18.03
CA GLY A 148 -19.31 -4.76 -18.17
C GLY A 148 -18.56 -4.96 -16.87
N VAL A 149 -17.45 -5.69 -17.00
CA VAL A 149 -16.41 -5.89 -15.99
C VAL A 149 -15.40 -4.74 -16.04
N SER A 150 -14.68 -4.49 -14.93
CA SER A 150 -13.65 -3.44 -14.83
C SER A 150 -14.17 -1.99 -14.88
N VAL A 151 -15.25 -1.69 -14.12
CA VAL A 151 -15.82 -0.33 -14.07
C VAL A 151 -14.86 0.71 -13.47
N TYR A 152 -13.87 0.29 -12.69
CA TYR A 152 -12.82 1.17 -12.13
C TYR A 152 -12.15 2.04 -13.20
N ARG A 153 -12.07 1.58 -14.45
CA ARG A 153 -11.40 2.29 -15.56
C ARG A 153 -12.01 3.66 -15.84
N PHE A 154 -13.31 3.82 -15.63
CA PHE A 154 -14.02 5.08 -15.86
C PHE A 154 -13.82 6.10 -14.72
N PHE A 155 -13.15 5.69 -13.64
CA PHE A 155 -12.92 6.51 -12.45
C PHE A 155 -11.44 6.76 -12.16
N LYS A 156 -10.56 5.81 -12.50
CA LYS A 156 -9.18 5.72 -12.00
C LYS A 156 -8.26 6.88 -12.41
N ASP A 157 -8.54 7.56 -13.52
CA ASP A 157 -7.62 8.55 -14.08
C ASP A 157 -7.87 9.95 -13.48
N GLU A 158 -9.13 10.33 -13.27
CA GLU A 158 -9.50 11.67 -12.77
C GLU A 158 -9.84 11.70 -11.27
N SER A 159 -10.27 10.58 -10.69
CA SER A 159 -10.64 10.54 -9.27
C SER A 159 -9.41 10.67 -8.38
N LYS A 160 -9.47 11.52 -7.36
CA LYS A 160 -8.30 11.84 -6.53
C LYS A 160 -8.64 12.24 -5.11
N PHE A 161 -7.65 12.03 -4.24
CA PHE A 161 -7.65 12.57 -2.88
C PHE A 161 -7.14 14.01 -2.86
N ASP A 162 -7.67 14.82 -1.95
CA ASP A 162 -7.12 16.13 -1.61
C ASP A 162 -6.11 16.02 -0.45
N ASP A 163 -5.55 17.17 -0.05
CA ASP A 163 -4.55 17.20 1.02
C ASP A 163 -5.08 16.83 2.41
N HIS A 164 -6.40 16.86 2.59
CA HIS A 164 -7.10 16.54 3.83
C HIS A 164 -7.69 15.11 3.81
N SER A 165 -7.28 14.28 2.85
CA SER A 165 -7.76 12.91 2.65
C SER A 165 -9.28 12.85 2.37
N ASN A 166 -9.88 13.92 1.85
CA ASN A 166 -11.19 13.83 1.19
C ASN A 166 -11.00 13.32 -0.24
N PHE A 167 -12.03 12.68 -0.77
CA PHE A 167 -11.96 12.06 -2.08
C PHE A 167 -13.00 12.67 -3.03
N THR A 168 -12.58 12.98 -4.24
CA THR A 168 -13.47 13.34 -5.33
C THR A 168 -13.55 12.17 -6.30
N LEU A 169 -14.72 11.53 -6.36
CA LEU A 169 -15.04 10.51 -7.35
C LEU A 169 -15.52 11.21 -8.62
N ILE A 170 -14.84 10.95 -9.73
CA ILE A 170 -15.15 11.52 -11.04
C ILE A 170 -15.40 10.37 -12.00
N LEU A 171 -16.61 10.34 -12.58
CA LEU A 171 -16.89 9.53 -13.76
C LEU A 171 -16.52 10.35 -14.99
N ASP A 172 -15.53 9.90 -15.73
CA ASP A 172 -15.09 10.54 -16.98
C ASP A 172 -15.42 9.66 -18.19
N ASP A 173 -15.80 10.32 -19.28
CA ASP A 173 -16.02 9.73 -20.60
C ASP A 173 -15.34 10.63 -21.64
N PHE A 174 -14.02 10.43 -21.81
CA PHE A 174 -13.19 11.05 -22.83
C PHE A 174 -13.42 12.56 -22.99
N ASP A 175 -13.03 13.34 -21.95
CA ASP A 175 -12.87 14.81 -21.92
C ASP A 175 -13.95 15.61 -21.19
N ARG A 176 -14.97 14.97 -20.58
CA ARG A 176 -15.95 15.70 -19.74
C ARG A 176 -16.35 14.89 -18.50
N PRO A 177 -16.23 15.47 -17.29
CA PRO A 177 -16.73 14.82 -16.09
C PRO A 177 -18.27 14.72 -16.16
N LEU A 178 -18.79 13.49 -16.23
CA LEU A 178 -20.22 13.21 -16.28
C LEU A 178 -20.84 13.21 -14.88
N VAL A 179 -20.10 12.71 -13.90
CA VAL A 179 -20.49 12.70 -12.48
C VAL A 179 -19.31 13.14 -11.65
N THR A 180 -19.55 14.05 -10.70
CA THR A 180 -18.56 14.45 -9.70
C THR A 180 -19.18 14.35 -8.32
N LYS A 181 -18.57 13.56 -7.43
CA LYS A 181 -19.05 13.38 -6.05
C LYS A 181 -17.91 13.57 -5.06
N LYS A 182 -18.08 14.51 -4.13
CA LYS A 182 -17.15 14.73 -3.02
C LYS A 182 -17.52 13.85 -1.84
N ILE A 183 -16.53 13.21 -1.25
CA ILE A 183 -16.67 12.27 -0.13
C ILE A 183 -15.65 12.64 0.94
N THR A 184 -16.13 13.11 2.08
CA THR A 184 -15.28 13.45 3.22
C THR A 184 -14.75 12.19 3.88
N GLN A 185 -13.43 12.09 4.01
CA GLN A 185 -12.72 11.01 4.72
C GLN A 185 -13.33 9.61 4.47
N PRO A 186 -13.27 9.09 3.24
CA PRO A 186 -14.02 7.88 2.84
C PRO A 186 -13.66 6.63 3.66
N CYS A 187 -12.44 6.55 4.20
CA CYS A 187 -12.00 5.44 5.05
C CYS A 187 -12.13 5.69 6.57
N ARG A 188 -12.93 6.68 6.99
CA ARG A 188 -13.38 6.80 8.37
C ARG A 188 -14.60 5.88 8.56
N ILE A 189 -14.33 4.70 9.11
CA ILE A 189 -15.26 3.60 9.38
C ILE A 189 -15.16 3.20 10.84
#